data_AF-A0A939I662-F1
#
_entry.id   AF-A0A939I662-F1
#
_cell.length_a   1.000
_cell.length_b   1.000
_cell.length_c   1.000
_cell.angle_alpha   90.00
_cell.angle_beta   90.00
_cell.angle_gamma   90.00
#
_symmetry.space_group_name_H-M   'P 1'
#
loop_
_entity.id
_entity.type
_entity.pdbx_description
1 polymer ?
#
loop_
_entity_poly.entity_id
_entity_poly.type
_entity_poly.pdbx_seq_one_letter_code
_entity_poly.pdbx_strand_id
1 'polypeptide(L)'
;MARLTVEGGDLVLRLSWWERLVTGTAPVRAPLTAVEGVTLQREPWRVFRGFKERGLLIPDRLCLGVWRHPGGRDFLALSRPRAGEAVVQVDLRRPSPFARIAVRCSRAPRAVAELRAAVDRSDDATTGSGQEPAGPDGPGAGPESIGLPGGRYEVRDPGWAGEEAWR
;
A
#
# COMPACT_ATOMS: atom_id res chain seq x y z
N MET A 1 -15.02 -7.59 5.09
CA MET A 1 -14.85 -7.28 3.66
C MET A 1 -14.02 -6.02 3.59
N ALA A 2 -12.77 -6.18 3.15
CA ALA A 2 -11.81 -5.10 3.10
C ALA A 2 -12.31 -3.95 2.20
N ARG A 3 -12.16 -2.71 2.68
CA ARG A 3 -12.52 -1.51 1.92
C ARG A 3 -11.32 -0.59 1.82
N LEU A 4 -11.08 -0.10 0.62
CA LEU A 4 -10.11 0.94 0.36
C LEU A 4 -10.78 2.29 0.57
N THR A 5 -10.23 3.11 1.46
CA THR A 5 -10.70 4.47 1.73
C THR A 5 -9.51 5.42 1.65
N VAL A 6 -9.76 6.65 1.19
CA VAL A 6 -8.76 7.72 1.26
C VAL A 6 -9.10 8.61 2.45
N GLU A 7 -8.18 8.75 3.40
CA GLU A 7 -8.33 9.57 4.60
C GLU A 7 -7.12 10.52 4.71
N GLY A 8 -7.35 11.84 4.61
CA GLY A 8 -6.32 12.85 4.94
C GLY A 8 -5.01 12.79 4.15
N GLY A 9 -5.01 12.25 2.93
CA GLY A 9 -3.79 12.06 2.13
C GLY A 9 -3.19 10.65 2.22
N ASP A 10 -3.77 9.78 3.04
CA ASP A 10 -3.41 8.38 3.14
C ASP A 10 -4.45 7.46 2.48
N LEU A 11 -3.96 6.44 1.80
CA LEU A 11 -4.70 5.27 1.42
C LEU A 11 -4.81 4.32 2.62
N VAL A 12 -6.02 4.16 3.14
CA VAL A 12 -6.31 3.30 4.28
C VAL A 12 -7.10 2.09 3.82
N LEU A 13 -6.53 0.91 4.00
CA LEU A 13 -7.22 -0.36 3.84
C LEU A 13 -7.88 -0.75 5.16
N ARG A 14 -9.19 -0.52 5.24
CA ARG A 14 -9.99 -0.90 6.40
C ARG A 14 -10.37 -2.37 6.29
N LEU A 15 -9.71 -3.18 7.11
CA LEU A 15 -10.05 -4.58 7.34
C LEU A 15 -11.18 -4.67 8.38
N SER A 16 -12.15 -5.54 8.14
CA SER A 16 -13.12 -5.92 9.16
C SER A 16 -12.45 -6.70 10.29
N TRP A 17 -13.12 -6.78 11.43
CA TRP A 17 -12.55 -7.35 12.65
C TRP A 17 -12.04 -8.79 12.47
N TRP A 18 -12.80 -9.66 11.80
CA TRP A 18 -12.38 -11.03 11.46
C TRP A 18 -11.19 -11.05 10.49
N GLU A 19 -11.14 -10.13 9.53
CA GLU A 19 -10.03 -10.05 8.57
C GLU A 19 -8.71 -9.67 9.26
N ARG A 20 -8.77 -8.79 10.26
CA ARG A 20 -7.61 -8.48 11.11
C ARG A 20 -7.15 -9.68 11.94
N LEU A 21 -8.12 -10.44 12.46
CA LEU A 21 -7.84 -11.65 13.23
C LEU A 21 -7.12 -12.71 12.37
N VAL A 22 -7.54 -12.82 11.11
CA VAL A 22 -7.00 -13.78 10.14
C VAL A 22 -5.62 -13.36 9.62
N THR A 23 -5.37 -12.08 9.38
CA THR A 23 -4.07 -11.59 8.89
C THR A 23 -3.06 -11.33 10.02
N GLY A 24 -3.52 -11.22 11.26
CA GLY A 24 -2.70 -10.75 12.39
C GLY A 24 -2.10 -9.36 12.16
N THR A 25 -2.69 -8.56 11.26
CA THR A 25 -2.12 -7.30 10.78
C THR A 25 -3.05 -6.12 11.14
N ALA A 26 -2.44 -5.01 11.55
CA ALA A 26 -3.14 -3.74 11.76
C ALA A 26 -3.73 -3.20 10.43
N PRO A 27 -4.62 -2.19 10.46
CA PRO A 27 -5.08 -1.53 9.24
C PRO A 27 -3.89 -1.06 8.40
N VAL A 28 -3.86 -1.42 7.11
CA VAL A 28 -2.76 -1.02 6.23
C VAL A 28 -2.96 0.43 5.83
N ARG A 29 -1.95 1.26 6.10
CA ARG A 29 -1.90 2.67 5.68
C ARG A 29 -0.73 2.85 4.71
N ALA A 30 -0.99 3.50 3.60
CA ALA A 30 0.04 3.90 2.64
C ALA A 30 -0.24 5.34 2.21
N PRO A 31 0.75 6.24 2.18
CA PRO A 31 0.51 7.60 1.73
C PRO A 31 0.14 7.61 0.25
N LEU A 32 -0.73 8.54 -0.17
CA LEU A 32 -1.10 8.67 -1.59
C LEU A 32 0.11 9.00 -2.46
N THR A 33 1.10 9.71 -1.92
CA THR A 33 2.38 10.00 -2.60
C THR A 33 3.24 8.76 -2.82
N ALA A 34 2.93 7.63 -2.18
CA ALA A 34 3.55 6.35 -2.47
C ALA A 34 2.83 5.56 -3.56
N VAL A 35 1.67 6.02 -4.05
CA VAL A 35 0.93 5.33 -5.12
C VAL A 35 1.64 5.58 -6.45
N GLU A 36 2.11 4.51 -7.07
CA GLU A 36 2.71 4.57 -8.42
C GLU A 36 1.68 4.33 -9.52
N GLY A 37 0.66 3.52 -9.22
CA GLY A 37 -0.31 3.14 -10.23
C GLY A 37 -1.52 2.45 -9.65
N VAL A 38 -2.65 2.62 -10.36
CA VAL A 38 -3.92 2.00 -10.02
C VAL A 38 -4.46 1.29 -11.25
N THR A 39 -4.61 -0.03 -11.15
CA THR A 39 -5.05 -0.89 -12.25
C THR A 39 -6.29 -1.68 -11.84
N LEU A 40 -7.24 -1.78 -12.77
CA LEU A 40 -8.39 -2.67 -12.64
C LEU A 40 -8.03 -4.05 -13.21
N GLN A 41 -7.93 -5.05 -12.35
CA GLN A 41 -7.66 -6.43 -12.74
C GLN A 41 -8.96 -7.24 -12.83
N ARG A 42 -9.21 -7.82 -14.00
CA ARG A 42 -10.33 -8.74 -14.24
C ARG A 42 -9.98 -10.16 -13.83
N GLU A 43 -8.72 -10.55 -14.00
CA GLU A 43 -8.19 -11.85 -13.61
C GLU A 43 -7.55 -11.80 -12.21
N PRO A 44 -8.20 -12.33 -11.16
CA PRO A 44 -7.69 -12.23 -9.79
C PRO A 44 -6.37 -12.96 -9.56
N TRP A 45 -6.03 -13.98 -10.35
CA TRP A 45 -4.76 -14.69 -10.21
C TRP A 45 -3.56 -13.84 -10.63
N ARG A 46 -3.73 -12.81 -11.48
CA ARG A 46 -2.62 -11.95 -11.91
C ARG A 46 -2.02 -11.08 -10.80
N VAL A 47 -2.74 -10.92 -9.68
CA VAL A 47 -2.23 -10.16 -8.54
C VAL A 47 -1.34 -10.97 -7.62
N PHE A 48 -1.32 -12.30 -7.76
CA PHE A 48 -0.49 -13.16 -6.94
C PHE A 48 0.97 -13.11 -7.42
N ARG A 49 1.87 -12.81 -6.49
CA ARG A 49 3.31 -12.80 -6.71
C ARG A 49 4.01 -13.41 -5.49
N GLY A 50 5.03 -14.20 -5.74
CA GLY A 50 5.80 -14.84 -4.69
C GLY A 50 4.99 -15.87 -3.90
N PHE A 51 5.21 -15.94 -2.59
CA PHE A 51 4.63 -16.95 -1.70
C PHE A 51 3.83 -16.32 -0.56
N LYS A 52 2.83 -17.04 -0.06
CA LYS A 52 2.02 -16.62 1.10
C LYS A 52 2.90 -16.56 2.35
N GLU A 53 3.05 -15.39 2.95
CA GLU A 53 3.79 -15.19 4.20
C GLU A 53 2.84 -15.31 5.41
N ARG A 54 1.70 -14.61 5.39
CA ARG A 54 0.72 -14.59 6.48
C ARG A 54 -0.70 -14.52 5.95
N GLY A 55 -1.65 -15.08 6.69
CA GLY A 55 -3.09 -14.98 6.40
C GLY A 55 -3.74 -16.28 5.93
N LEU A 56 -4.95 -16.15 5.37
CA LEU A 56 -5.82 -17.24 4.99
C LEU A 56 -5.98 -17.34 3.48
N LEU A 57 -5.75 -18.54 2.98
CA LEU A 57 -6.01 -18.91 1.60
C LEU A 57 -6.99 -20.08 1.60
N ILE A 58 -8.24 -19.79 1.22
CA ILE A 58 -9.26 -20.78 0.89
C ILE A 58 -9.43 -20.74 -0.63
N PRO A 59 -9.03 -21.79 -1.36
CA PRO A 59 -9.21 -21.88 -2.80
C PRO A 59 -10.62 -21.44 -3.23
N ASP A 60 -10.69 -20.63 -4.28
CA ASP A 60 -11.91 -20.07 -4.90
C ASP A 60 -12.83 -19.20 -4.01
N ARG A 61 -12.54 -19.09 -2.72
CA ARG A 61 -13.41 -18.39 -1.76
C ARG A 61 -12.78 -17.17 -1.14
N LEU A 62 -11.52 -17.26 -0.74
CA LEU A 62 -10.89 -16.19 0.03
C LEU A 62 -9.37 -16.26 -0.09
N CYS A 63 -8.75 -15.18 -0.54
CA CYS A 63 -7.34 -14.96 -0.34
C CYS A 63 -7.16 -13.66 0.43
N LEU A 64 -6.76 -13.77 1.69
CA LEU A 64 -6.59 -12.65 2.57
C LEU A 64 -5.26 -12.77 3.30
N GLY A 65 -4.33 -11.86 3.07
CA GLY A 65 -3.03 -11.95 3.72
C GLY A 65 -1.90 -11.19 3.05
N VAL A 66 -0.71 -11.40 3.60
CA VAL A 66 0.55 -10.87 3.11
C VAL A 66 1.26 -11.94 2.28
N TRP A 67 1.69 -11.54 1.10
CA TRP A 67 2.48 -12.33 0.16
C TRP A 67 3.86 -11.70 0.04
N ARG A 68 4.91 -12.51 0.12
CA ARG A 68 6.29 -12.05 0.01
C ARG A 68 6.87 -12.42 -1.33
N HIS A 69 7.52 -11.46 -1.96
CA HIS A 69 8.28 -11.66 -3.19
C HIS A 69 9.66 -10.97 -3.05
N PRO A 70 10.62 -11.25 -3.95
CA PRO A 70 11.97 -10.67 -3.84
C PRO A 70 12.01 -9.13 -3.82
N GLY A 71 10.99 -8.46 -4.36
CA GLY A 71 10.88 -7.00 -4.42
C GLY A 71 10.10 -6.37 -3.27
N GLY A 72 9.58 -7.15 -2.32
CA GLY A 72 8.79 -6.61 -1.22
C GLY A 72 7.66 -7.52 -0.75
N ARG A 73 6.64 -6.89 -0.19
CA ARG A 73 5.45 -7.55 0.35
C ARG A 73 4.20 -7.02 -0.34
N ASP A 74 3.30 -7.91 -0.68
CA ASP A 74 2.01 -7.60 -1.27
C ASP A 74 0.91 -7.93 -0.27
N PHE A 75 -0.11 -7.08 -0.19
CA PHE A 75 -1.31 -7.35 0.60
C PHE A 75 -2.47 -7.71 -0.31
N LEU A 76 -2.99 -8.93 -0.17
CA LEU A 76 -4.13 -9.41 -0.95
C LEU A 76 -5.36 -9.52 -0.06
N ALA A 77 -6.48 -8.94 -0.50
CA ALA A 77 -7.80 -9.10 0.11
C ALA A 77 -8.84 -9.38 -0.97
N LEU A 78 -8.86 -10.63 -1.42
CA LEU A 78 -9.72 -11.14 -2.47
C LEU A 78 -10.80 -12.02 -1.85
N SER A 79 -12.05 -11.59 -1.92
CA SER A 79 -13.22 -12.39 -1.55
C SER A 79 -13.69 -13.27 -2.70
N ARG A 80 -14.68 -14.14 -2.43
CA ARG A 80 -15.36 -14.95 -3.45
C ARG A 80 -15.82 -14.06 -4.62
N PRO A 81 -15.61 -14.49 -5.87
CA PRO A 81 -16.07 -13.71 -7.02
C PRO A 81 -17.59 -13.58 -6.99
N ARG A 82 -18.08 -12.35 -7.20
CA ARG A 82 -19.49 -12.05 -7.43
C ARG A 82 -19.63 -11.26 -8.72
N ALA A 83 -20.79 -11.37 -9.37
CA ALA A 83 -21.07 -10.64 -10.60
C ALA A 83 -20.89 -9.13 -10.39
N GLY A 84 -20.13 -8.49 -11.28
CA GLY A 84 -19.83 -7.06 -11.21
C GLY A 84 -18.71 -6.65 -10.25
N GLU A 85 -18.12 -7.58 -9.49
CA GLU A 85 -16.93 -7.29 -8.68
C GLU A 85 -15.65 -7.48 -9.51
N ALA A 86 -14.70 -6.56 -9.36
CA ALA A 86 -13.37 -6.65 -9.96
C ALA A 86 -12.30 -6.39 -8.90
N VAL A 87 -11.05 -6.72 -9.23
CA VAL A 87 -9.92 -6.50 -8.33
C VAL A 87 -9.29 -5.16 -8.64
N VAL A 88 -9.20 -4.30 -7.63
CA VAL A 88 -8.42 -3.06 -7.71
C VAL A 88 -7.01 -3.38 -7.22
N GLN A 89 -6.04 -3.23 -8.10
CA GLN A 89 -4.61 -3.34 -7.79
C GLN A 89 -4.05 -1.93 -7.65
N VAL A 90 -3.37 -1.69 -6.54
CA VAL A 90 -2.64 -0.45 -6.26
C VAL A 90 -1.17 -0.82 -6.09
N ASP A 91 -0.33 -0.26 -6.96
CA ASP A 91 1.11 -0.38 -6.89
C ASP A 91 1.67 0.77 -6.05
N LEU A 92 2.56 0.43 -5.12
CA LEU A 92 3.06 1.31 -4.09
C LEU A 92 4.59 1.28 -4.04
N ARG A 93 5.21 2.43 -3.85
CA ARG A 93 6.64 2.59 -3.56
C ARG A 93 6.91 2.90 -2.10
N ARG A 94 8.19 2.97 -1.73
CA ARG A 94 8.59 3.51 -0.41
C ARG A 94 8.03 4.93 -0.27
N PRO A 95 7.54 5.32 0.93
CA PRO A 95 7.72 4.65 2.23
C PRO A 95 6.67 3.58 2.60
N SER A 96 5.83 3.12 1.67
CA SER A 96 4.83 2.07 1.97
C SER A 96 5.49 0.75 2.43
N PRO A 97 4.92 0.06 3.44
CA PRO A 97 5.39 -1.26 3.87
C PRO A 97 5.05 -2.39 2.89
N PHE A 98 4.17 -2.11 1.92
CA PHE A 98 3.77 -3.01 0.84
C PHE A 98 4.13 -2.42 -0.51
N ALA A 99 4.57 -3.26 -1.44
CA ALA A 99 4.81 -2.94 -2.84
C ALA A 99 3.51 -2.95 -3.65
N ARG A 100 2.51 -3.74 -3.21
CA ARG A 100 1.20 -3.81 -3.87
C ARG A 100 0.08 -4.11 -2.90
N ILE A 101 -1.08 -3.53 -3.14
CA ILE A 101 -2.34 -3.86 -2.47
C ILE A 101 -3.35 -4.28 -3.54
N ALA A 102 -3.96 -5.46 -3.38
CA ALA A 102 -5.03 -5.94 -4.26
C ALA A 102 -6.30 -6.23 -3.47
N VAL A 103 -7.39 -5.56 -3.82
CA VAL A 103 -8.67 -5.66 -3.09
C VAL A 103 -9.80 -5.94 -4.08
N ARG A 104 -10.65 -6.91 -3.77
CA ARG A 104 -11.88 -7.12 -4.54
C ARG A 104 -12.94 -6.10 -4.13
N CYS A 105 -13.48 -5.37 -5.10
CA CYS A 105 -14.41 -4.26 -4.90
C CYS A 105 -15.62 -4.36 -5.84
N SER A 106 -16.83 -4.15 -5.30
CA SER A 106 -18.09 -4.17 -6.06
C SER A 106 -18.36 -2.92 -6.87
N ARG A 107 -17.66 -1.81 -6.58
CA ARG A 107 -17.69 -0.57 -7.37
C ARG A 107 -16.28 -0.22 -7.85
N ALA A 108 -15.56 -1.22 -8.33
CA ALA A 108 -14.15 -1.08 -8.66
C ALA A 108 -13.85 0.06 -9.65
N PRO A 109 -14.62 0.30 -10.74
CA PRO A 109 -14.36 1.44 -11.63
C PRO A 109 -14.45 2.79 -10.93
N ARG A 110 -15.46 2.96 -10.06
CA ARG A 110 -15.66 4.18 -9.28
C ARG A 110 -14.55 4.37 -8.25
N ALA A 111 -14.17 3.30 -7.55
CA ALA A 111 -13.07 3.34 -6.58
C ALA A 111 -11.73 3.70 -7.24
N VAL A 112 -11.46 3.20 -8.44
CA VAL A 112 -10.27 3.56 -9.23
C VAL A 112 -10.30 5.03 -9.63
N ALA A 113 -11.43 5.54 -10.11
CA ALA A 113 -11.58 6.95 -10.47
C ALA A 113 -11.39 7.88 -9.26
N GLU A 114 -12.01 7.56 -8.13
CA GLU A 114 -11.88 8.33 -6.88
C GLU A 114 -10.43 8.30 -6.36
N LEU A 115 -9.75 7.15 -6.46
CA LEU A 115 -8.35 7.03 -6.04
C LEU A 115 -7.42 7.84 -6.95
N ARG A 116 -7.59 7.78 -8.27
CA ARG A 116 -6.79 8.56 -9.23
C ARG A 116 -6.96 10.06 -8.98
N ALA A 117 -8.20 10.54 -8.87
CA ALA A 117 -8.48 11.94 -8.56
C ALA A 117 -7.95 12.38 -7.18
N ALA A 118 -7.75 11.46 -6.23
CA ALA A 118 -7.13 11.77 -4.95
C ALA A 118 -5.59 11.83 -5.06
N VAL A 119 -4.98 10.95 -5.87
CA VAL A 119 -3.55 10.97 -6.16
C VAL A 119 -3.18 12.25 -6.91
N ASP A 120 -3.90 12.60 -7.98
CA ASP A 120 -3.64 13.81 -8.77
C ASP A 120 -3.68 15.08 -7.90
N ARG A 121 -4.68 15.20 -7.02
CA ARG A 121 -4.77 16.33 -6.06
C ARG A 121 -3.62 16.37 -5.06
N SER A 122 -3.06 15.22 -4.71
CA SER A 122 -1.95 15.12 -3.76
C SER A 122 -0.62 15.51 -4.41
N ASP A 123 -0.47 15.19 -5.70
CA ASP A 123 0.67 15.60 -6.52
C ASP A 123 0.65 17.12 -6.77
N ASP A 124 -0.53 17.70 -7.05
CA ASP A 124 -0.72 19.16 -7.17
C ASP A 124 -0.39 19.90 -5.86
N ALA A 125 -0.84 19.38 -4.71
CA ALA A 125 -0.55 19.98 -3.41
C ALA A 125 0.96 19.94 -3.06
N THR A 126 1.66 18.89 -3.50
CA THR A 126 3.11 18.76 -3.32
C THR A 126 3.86 19.75 -4.23
N THR A 127 3.38 19.94 -5.45
CA THR A 127 4.00 20.83 -6.45
C THR A 127 3.73 22.32 -6.15
N GLY A 128 2.58 22.65 -5.57
CA GLY A 128 2.18 24.02 -5.24
C GLY A 128 2.92 24.66 -4.06
N SER A 129 3.79 23.93 -3.35
CA SER A 129 4.59 24.48 -2.23
C SER A 129 5.91 25.13 -2.65
N GLY A 130 6.15 25.29 -3.96
CA GLY A 130 7.34 25.92 -4.53
C GLY A 130 7.03 27.14 -5.40
N GLN A 131 6.37 28.16 -4.86
CA GLN A 131 6.38 29.49 -5.49
C GLN A 131 6.60 30.57 -4.44
N GLU A 132 7.84 30.66 -3.97
CA GLU A 132 8.36 31.88 -3.35
C GLU A 132 8.50 32.93 -4.47
N PRO A 133 7.90 34.13 -4.35
CA PRO A 133 8.03 35.15 -5.37
C PRO A 133 9.48 35.66 -5.39
N ALA A 134 10.16 35.45 -6.52
CA ALA A 134 11.49 35.96 -6.78
C ALA A 134 11.48 37.51 -6.73
N GLY A 135 11.86 38.06 -5.57
CA GLY A 135 12.37 39.42 -5.44
C GLY A 135 13.83 39.45 -5.90
N PRO A 136 14.29 40.53 -6.57
CA PRO A 136 15.64 40.60 -7.08
C PRO A 136 16.63 41.05 -5.99
N ASP A 137 17.89 40.71 -6.24
CA ASP A 137 19.14 41.27 -5.70
C ASP A 137 19.82 40.61 -4.49
N GLY A 138 21.02 40.09 -4.76
CA GLY A 138 22.13 40.04 -3.79
C GLY A 138 22.96 38.74 -3.78
N PRO A 139 24.22 38.74 -4.27
CA PRO A 139 25.11 37.59 -4.19
C PRO A 139 25.97 37.63 -2.91
N GLY A 140 26.15 36.48 -2.25
CA GLY A 140 27.18 36.37 -1.21
C GLY A 140 27.07 35.15 -0.30
N ALA A 141 28.19 34.43 -0.21
CA ALA A 141 28.62 33.54 0.89
C ALA A 141 27.92 32.18 1.07
N GLY A 142 28.65 31.10 0.77
CA GLY A 142 28.46 29.80 1.45
C GLY A 142 29.19 29.78 2.80
N PRO A 143 29.56 28.61 3.33
CA PRO A 143 28.97 27.26 3.23
C PRO A 143 28.23 26.91 4.54
N GLU A 144 27.47 25.81 4.63
CA GLU A 144 27.46 24.94 5.82
C GLU A 144 26.47 23.78 5.70
N SER A 145 27.00 22.62 6.08
CA SER A 145 26.39 21.31 6.24
C SER A 145 25.13 21.31 7.10
N ILE A 146 24.04 20.76 6.57
CA ILE A 146 22.88 20.35 7.37
C ILE A 146 22.89 18.82 7.46
N GLY A 147 23.18 18.35 8.66
CA GLY A 147 23.25 16.95 9.02
C GLY A 147 21.92 16.23 8.86
N LEU A 148 22.02 15.00 8.35
CA LEU A 148 20.97 14.00 8.38
C LEU A 148 20.66 13.63 9.84
N PRO A 149 19.43 13.81 10.37
CA PRO A 149 19.03 13.09 11.55
C PRO A 149 18.79 11.62 11.17
N GLY A 150 19.73 10.76 11.57
CA GLY A 150 19.61 9.32 11.54
C GLY A 150 18.44 8.85 12.41
N GLY A 151 17.26 8.70 11.80
CA GLY A 151 16.13 7.99 12.38
C GLY A 151 16.37 6.49 12.32
N ARG A 152 16.94 5.94 13.39
CA ARG A 152 17.03 4.51 13.66
C ARG A 152 15.61 3.93 13.71
N TYR A 153 15.15 3.30 12.64
CA TYR A 153 14.00 2.40 12.72
C TYR A 153 14.51 1.08 13.30
N GLU A 154 14.21 0.84 14.58
CA GLU A 154 14.37 -0.49 15.14
C GLU A 154 13.40 -1.43 14.43
N VAL A 155 13.96 -2.29 13.58
CA VAL A 155 13.30 -3.52 13.18
C VAL A 155 13.21 -4.35 14.45
N ARG A 156 12.05 -4.34 15.12
CA ARG A 156 11.72 -5.41 16.05
C ARG A 156 11.60 -6.68 15.22
N ASP A 157 12.63 -7.51 15.27
CA ASP A 157 12.52 -8.93 15.02
C ASP A 157 11.51 -9.50 16.04
N PRO A 158 10.37 -10.06 15.60
CA PRO A 158 9.79 -11.14 16.35
C PRO A 158 10.64 -12.37 16.02
N GLY A 159 11.58 -12.67 16.92
CA GLY A 159 12.32 -13.93 16.88
C GLY A 159 11.34 -15.09 16.73
N TRP A 160 11.45 -15.79 15.60
CA TRP A 160 10.94 -17.15 15.51
C TRP A 160 12.15 -18.03 15.21
N ALA A 161 12.55 -18.75 16.24
CA ALA A 161 13.58 -19.77 16.21
C ALA A 161 13.27 -20.79 15.10
N GLY A 162 14.33 -21.22 14.44
CA GLY A 162 14.28 -22.23 13.41
C GLY A 162 13.76 -23.57 13.92
N GLU A 163 13.51 -24.42 12.93
CA GLU A 163 13.68 -25.87 12.96
C GLU A 163 13.01 -26.63 14.10
N GLU A 164 11.96 -27.38 13.75
CA GLU A 164 11.96 -28.85 13.74
C GLU A 164 10.55 -29.33 13.36
N ALA A 165 10.44 -30.59 12.93
CA ALA A 165 9.21 -31.31 12.58
C ALA A 165 8.67 -31.14 11.14
N TRP A 166 9.46 -31.63 10.18
CA TRP A 166 8.90 -32.44 9.10
C TRP A 166 9.21 -33.92 9.39
N ARG A 167 8.28 -34.58 10.09
CA ARG A 167 8.03 -36.02 10.04
C ARG A 167 6.56 -36.28 10.28
#